data_AF-A0A1I1Q625-F1
#
_entry.id   AF-A0A1I1Q625-F1
#
_cell.length_a   1.000
_cell.length_b   1.000
_cell.length_c   1.000
_cell.angle_alpha   90.00
_cell.angle_beta   90.00
_cell.angle_gamma   90.00
#
_symmetry.space_group_name_H-M   'P 1'
#
loop_
_entity.id
_entity.type
_entity.pdbx_description
1 polymer ?
#
loop_
_entity_poly.entity_id
_entity_poly.type
_entity_poly.pdbx_seq_one_letter_code
_entity_poly.pdbx_strand_id
1 'polypeptide(L)' 'MKVERTEDGHILLELEVGAGNKLADEIHANAAEMRSPVLELSSLLREARYNASNDFRQPPNAWGPDAVPPPSTET' A
#
# COMPACT_ATOMS: atom_id res chain seq x y z
N MET A 1 12.68 -2.47 -11.72
CA MET A 1 13.27 -2.41 -10.37
C MET A 1 14.60 -1.68 -10.46
N LYS A 2 14.85 -0.75 -9.55
CA LYS A 2 16.11 -0.04 -9.39
C LYS A 2 16.50 -0.09 -7.91
N VAL A 3 17.78 -0.29 -7.64
CA VAL A 3 18.32 -0.32 -6.27
C VAL A 3 19.51 0.60 -6.22
N GLU A 4 19.48 1.57 -5.33
CA GLU A 4 20.55 2.55 -5.16
C GLU A 4 20.92 2.63 -3.69
N ARG A 5 22.22 2.80 -3.41
CA ARG A 5 22.70 3.16 -2.08
C ARG A 5 22.88 4.67 -2.06
N THR A 6 22.23 5.33 -1.13
CA THR A 6 22.30 6.78 -0.95
C THR A 6 23.59 7.17 -0.21
N GLU A 7 23.97 8.44 -0.30
CA GLU A 7 25.21 8.96 0.30
C GLU A 7 25.26 8.82 1.83
N ASP A 8 24.10 8.83 2.47
CA ASP A 8 23.92 8.61 3.91
C ASP A 8 23.89 7.12 4.31
N GLY A 9 24.10 6.21 3.34
CA GLY A 9 24.22 4.78 3.58
C GLY A 9 22.90 4.00 3.57
N HIS A 10 21.75 4.65 3.35
CA HIS A 10 20.47 3.97 3.16
C HIS A 10 20.35 3.29 1.79
N ILE A 11 19.32 2.47 1.63
CA ILE A 11 18.98 1.81 0.37
C ILE A 11 17.66 2.39 -0.14
N LEU A 12 17.68 2.93 -1.36
CA LEU A 12 16.52 3.34 -2.10
C LEU A 12 16.10 2.20 -3.06
N LEU A 13 14.84 1.78 -2.97
CA LEU A 13 14.25 0.78 -3.85
C LEU A 13 13.16 1.43 -4.69
N GLU A 14 13.31 1.36 -6.01
CA GLU A 14 12.26 1.75 -6.95
C GLU A 14 11.67 0.49 -7.60
N LEU A 15 10.37 0.30 -7.42
CA LEU A 15 9.65 -0.89 -7.85
C LEU A 15 8.39 -0.47 -8.60
N GLU A 16 8.06 -1.21 -9.65
CA GLU A 16 6.70 -1.16 -10.17
C GLU A 16 5.74 -1.66 -9.08
N VAL A 17 4.58 -1.03 -8.93
CA VAL A 17 3.60 -1.35 -7.89
C VAL A 17 3.23 -2.85 -7.89
N GLY A 18 3.03 -3.45 -9.07
CA GLY A 18 2.74 -4.88 -9.19
C GLY A 18 3.88 -5.77 -8.68
N ALA A 19 5.13 -5.42 -9.00
CA ALA A 19 6.31 -6.14 -8.53
C ALA A 19 6.51 -5.98 -7.01
N GLY A 20 6.27 -4.78 -6.46
CA GLY A 20 6.30 -4.52 -5.02
C GLY A 20 5.26 -5.33 -4.25
N ASN A 21 4.04 -5.45 -4.79
CA ASN A 21 3.02 -6.28 -4.17
C ASN A 21 3.39 -7.77 -4.16
N LYS A 22 3.90 -8.28 -5.30
CA LYS A 22 4.34 -9.68 -5.38
C LYS A 22 5.45 -9.97 -4.36
N LEU A 23 6.40 -9.06 -4.19
CA LEU A 23 7.46 -9.21 -3.20
C LEU A 23 6.91 -9.27 -1.77
N ALA A 24 5.95 -8.40 -1.43
CA ALA A 24 5.30 -8.43 -0.12
C ALA A 24 4.56 -9.74 0.15
N ASP A 25 3.88 -10.28 -0.86
CA ASP A 25 3.15 -11.55 -0.74
C ASP A 25 4.10 -12.74 -0.52
N GLU A 26 5.24 -12.78 -1.23
CA GLU A 26 6.29 -13.80 -1.04
C GLU A 26 6.94 -13.71 0.35
N ILE A 27 7.21 -12.49 0.85
CA ILE A 27 7.73 -12.28 2.22
C ILE A 27 6.72 -12.81 3.25
N HIS A 28 5.43 -12.52 3.06
CA HIS A 28 4.40 -12.99 3.99
C HIS A 28 4.19 -14.50 3.94
N ALA A 29 4.27 -15.13 2.76
CA ALA A 29 4.19 -16.57 2.62
C ALA A 29 5.29 -17.30 3.43
N ASN A 30 6.44 -16.64 3.61
CA ASN A 30 7.59 -17.17 4.35
C ASN A 30 7.81 -16.46 5.69
N ALA A 31 6.79 -15.78 6.25
CA ALA A 31 6.95 -14.88 7.40
C ALA A 31 7.58 -15.56 8.64
N ALA A 32 7.33 -16.85 8.83
CA ALA A 32 7.89 -17.64 9.94
C ALA A 32 9.43 -17.71 9.93
N GLU A 33 10.05 -17.56 8.75
CA GLU A 33 11.49 -17.64 8.55
C GLU A 33 12.15 -16.25 8.40
N MET A 34 11.34 -15.19 8.34
CA MET A 34 11.81 -13.84 8.08
C MET A 34 12.14 -13.09 9.37
N ARG A 35 13.19 -12.26 9.30
CA ARG A 35 13.54 -11.35 10.39
C ARG A 35 12.62 -10.12 10.36
N SER A 36 12.42 -9.50 11.52
CA SER A 36 11.56 -8.33 11.68
C SER A 36 11.74 -7.22 10.64
N PRO A 37 12.97 -6.83 10.23
CA PRO A 37 13.14 -5.78 9.21
C PRO A 37 12.57 -6.15 7.83
N VAL A 38 12.54 -7.44 7.48
CA VAL A 38 11.97 -7.90 6.21
C VAL A 38 10.45 -7.87 6.27
N LEU A 39 9.86 -8.18 7.43
CA LEU A 39 8.42 -8.06 7.66
C LEU A 39 7.97 -6.59 7.66
N GLU A 40 8.81 -5.69 8.18
CA GLU A 40 8.60 -4.24 8.10
C GLU A 40 8.60 -3.76 6.66
N LEU A 41 9.58 -4.19 5.85
CA LEU A 41 9.61 -3.90 4.41
C LEU A 41 8.34 -4.40 3.71
N SER A 42 7.86 -5.60 4.01
CA SER A 42 6.59 -6.13 3.46
C SER A 42 5.39 -5.23 3.80
N SER A 43 5.34 -4.74 5.05
CA SER A 43 4.28 -3.83 5.50
C SER A 43 4.31 -2.52 4.71
N LEU A 44 5.51 -1.93 4.52
CA LEU A 44 5.69 -0.71 3.74
C LEU A 44 5.30 -0.88 2.26
N LEU A 45 5.63 -2.02 1.66
CA LEU A 45 5.23 -2.32 0.27
C LEU A 45 3.71 -2.43 0.11
N ARG A 46 3.02 -3.00 1.10
CA ARG A 46 1.55 -3.07 1.11
C ARG A 46 0.92 -1.69 1.28
N GLU A 47 1.46 -0.85 2.16
CA GLU A 47 1.02 0.54 2.31
C GLU A 47 1.18 1.32 0.98
N ALA A 48 2.35 1.21 0.35
CA ALA A 48 2.60 1.86 -0.94
C ALA A 48 1.59 1.42 -2.02
N ARG A 49 1.21 0.14 -2.05
CA ARG A 49 0.15 -0.35 -2.93
C ARG A 49 -1.20 0.31 -2.65
N TYR A 50 -1.62 0.38 -1.39
CA TYR A 50 -2.90 1.03 -1.04
C TYR A 50 -2.90 2.49 -1.47
N ASN A 51 -1.79 3.21 -1.24
CA ASN A 51 -1.64 4.59 -1.67
C ASN A 51 -1.68 4.73 -3.20
N ALA A 52 -1.02 3.82 -3.94
CA ALA A 52 -1.02 3.84 -5.39
C ALA A 52 -2.38 3.51 -6.02
N SER A 53 -3.21 2.73 -5.33
CA SER A 53 -4.57 2.36 -5.76
C SER A 53 -5.66 3.20 -5.08
N ASN A 54 -5.29 4.29 -4.40
CA ASN A 54 -6.25 5.12 -3.66
C ASN A 54 -7.03 6.06 -4.59
N ASP A 55 -7.99 5.47 -5.29
CA ASP A 55 -8.97 6.18 -6.12
C ASP A 55 -10.14 6.74 -5.30
N PHE A 56 -10.11 6.63 -3.97
CA PHE A 56 -11.15 7.20 -3.14
C PHE A 56 -11.20 8.72 -3.37
N ARG A 57 -12.36 9.18 -3.83
CA ARG A 57 -12.67 10.60 -3.95
C ARG A 57 -13.98 10.83 -3.24
N GLN A 58 -14.01 11.84 -2.37
CA GLN A 58 -15.27 12.30 -1.83
C GLN A 58 -16.14 12.80 -2.98
N PRO A 59 -17.44 12.44 -3.03
CA PRO A 59 -18.33 12.95 -4.05
C PRO A 59 -18.42 14.49 -3.93
N PRO A 60 -18.55 15.21 -5.06
CA PRO A 60 -18.51 16.67 -5.10
C PRO A 60 -19.55 17.35 -4.20
N ASN A 61 -20.67 16.67 -3.90
CA ASN A 61 -21.74 17.14 -3.02
C ASN A 61 -22.00 16.16 -1.87
N ALA A 62 -20.96 15.76 -1.11
CA ALA A 62 -21.10 14.79 -0.02
C ALA A 62 -22.14 15.17 1.06
N TRP A 63 -22.44 16.47 1.22
CA TRP A 63 -23.38 16.99 2.22
C TRP A 63 -24.45 17.93 1.64
N GLY A 64 -24.60 17.94 0.30
CA GLY A 64 -25.59 18.77 -0.38
C GLY A 64 -26.99 18.15 -0.41
N PRO A 65 -28.03 18.93 -0.76
CA PRO A 65 -29.40 18.40 -0.90
C PRO A 65 -29.52 17.30 -1.97
N ASP A 66 -28.59 17.25 -2.94
CA ASP A 66 -28.49 16.20 -3.98
C ASP A 66 -27.49 15.08 -3.62
N ALA A 67 -27.04 15.00 -2.37
CA ALA A 67 -26.14 13.94 -1.94
C ALA A 67 -26.81 12.57 -2.09
N VAL A 68 -26.14 11.62 -2.74
CA VAL A 68 -26.60 10.21 -2.76
C VAL A 68 -26.51 9.70 -1.33
N PRO A 69 -27.64 9.30 -0.70
CA PRO A 69 -27.61 8.80 0.66
C PRO A 69 -26.76 7.53 0.74
N PRO A 70 -25.98 7.34 1.81
CA PRO A 70 -25.24 6.09 1.99
C PRO A 70 -26.20 4.92 2.01
N PRO A 71 -25.82 3.74 1.48
CA PRO A 71 -26.66 2.56 1.53
C PRO A 71 -26.99 2.22 2.99
N SER A 72 -28.28 2.21 3.33
CA SER A 72 -28.76 1.85 4.66
C SER A 72 -28.34 0.42 4.99
N THR A 73 -27.47 0.23 5.99
CA THR A 73 -27.30 -1.08 6.61
C THR A 73 -28.49 -1.29 7.55
N GLU A 74 -29.60 -1.81 7.01
CA GLU A 74 -30.69 -2.31 7.86
C GLU A 74 -30.16 -3.50 8.66
N THR A 75 -30.30 -3.41 9.99
CA THR A 75 -29.99 -4.47 10.96
C THR A 75 -31.27 -4.93 11.61
#